data_AF-A0AAE0CVD0-F1
#
_entry.id   AF-A0AAE0CVD0-F1
#
_cell.length_a   1.000
_cell.length_b   1.000
_cell.length_c   1.000
_cell.angle_alpha   90.00
_cell.angle_beta   90.00
_cell.angle_gamma   90.00
#
_symmetry.space_group_name_H-M   'P 1'
#
loop_
_entity.id
_entity.type
_entity.pdbx_description
1 polymer ?
#
loop_
_entity_poly.entity_id
_entity_poly.type
_entity_poly.pdbx_seq_one_letter_code
_entity_poly.pdbx_strand_id
1 'polypeptide(L)'
;MPGFIACKLCPELIFVPTDFKKYNYYSDLTRKVFRNYDPNFMAASLDEAYLDITEVCRERGITSAEIAEELRSRVYEETGLTCSAGVAANRLLAKVLLDVS
;
A
#
# COMPACT_ATOMS: atom_id res chain seq x y z
N MET A 1 6.91 -12.78 15.87
CA MET A 1 7.97 -12.87 16.90
C MET A 1 7.33 -12.74 18.28
N PRO A 2 7.60 -13.61 19.25
CA PRO A 2 7.10 -13.46 20.62
C PRO A 2 7.66 -12.19 21.29
N GLY A 3 6.82 -11.44 22.01
CA GLY A 3 7.20 -10.15 22.61
C GLY A 3 8.39 -10.24 23.57
N PHE A 4 8.50 -11.30 24.37
CA PHE A 4 9.61 -11.48 25.32
C PHE A 4 10.98 -11.65 24.61
N ILE A 5 11.00 -12.22 23.39
CA ILE A 5 12.22 -12.32 22.59
C ILE A 5 12.60 -10.93 22.07
N ALA A 6 11.61 -10.16 21.61
CA ALA A 6 11.82 -8.80 21.12
C ALA A 6 12.40 -7.89 22.22
N CYS A 7 11.91 -7.97 23.47
CA CYS A 7 12.48 -7.24 24.61
C CYS A 7 13.93 -7.62 24.92
N LYS A 8 14.29 -8.90 24.73
CA LYS A 8 15.67 -9.36 24.97
C LYS A 8 16.64 -8.80 23.92
N LEU A 9 16.18 -8.66 22.68
CA LEU A 9 16.96 -8.10 21.57
C LEU A 9 16.99 -6.57 21.58
N CYS A 10 15.91 -5.94 22.05
CA CYS A 10 15.76 -4.49 22.16
C CYS A 10 15.11 -4.15 23.52
N PRO A 11 15.92 -3.89 24.56
CA PRO A 11 15.41 -3.60 25.91
C PRO A 11 14.56 -2.33 26.02
N GLU A 12 14.77 -1.36 25.13
CA GLU A 12 14.02 -0.10 25.07
C GLU A 12 12.75 -0.19 24.19
N LEU A 13 12.34 -1.39 23.79
CA LEU A 13 11.17 -1.60 22.93
C LEU A 13 9.89 -1.07 23.59
N ILE A 14 9.19 -0.19 22.87
CA ILE A 14 7.90 0.36 23.29
C ILE A 14 6.77 -0.51 22.72
N PHE A 15 5.90 -1.01 23.60
CA PHE A 15 4.69 -1.73 23.20
C PHE A 15 3.52 -0.76 23.06
N VAL A 16 2.95 -0.70 21.86
CA VAL A 16 1.76 0.10 21.56
C VAL A 16 0.55 -0.84 21.48
N PRO A 17 -0.57 -0.52 22.16
CA PRO A 17 -1.78 -1.35 22.09
C PRO A 17 -2.37 -1.35 20.67
N THR A 18 -3.00 -2.45 20.29
CA THR A 18 -3.65 -2.59 18.97
C THR A 18 -4.93 -1.78 18.88
N ASP A 19 -5.10 -1.01 17.81
CA ASP A 19 -6.33 -0.28 17.50
C ASP A 19 -6.86 -0.64 16.10
N PHE A 20 -7.70 -1.67 16.03
CA PHE A 20 -8.31 -2.10 14.77
C PHE A 20 -9.25 -1.07 14.15
N LYS A 21 -9.87 -0.18 14.94
CA LYS A 21 -10.74 0.86 14.38
C LYS A 21 -9.91 1.85 13.57
N LYS A 22 -8.77 2.26 14.12
CA LYS A 22 -7.80 3.12 13.44
C LYS A 22 -7.28 2.46 12.17
N TYR A 23 -6.90 1.18 12.22
CA TYR A 23 -6.37 0.48 11.05
C TYR A 23 -7.39 0.37 9.91
N ASN A 24 -8.64 0.00 10.21
CA ASN A 24 -9.71 -0.06 9.21
C ASN A 24 -10.00 1.32 8.62
N TYR A 25 -10.03 2.37 9.45
CA TYR A 25 -10.25 3.74 8.99
C TYR A 25 -9.21 4.18 7.95
N TYR A 26 -7.92 3.98 8.22
CA TYR A 26 -6.86 4.33 7.27
C TYR A 26 -6.86 3.43 6.03
N SER A 27 -7.10 2.12 6.19
CA SER A 27 -7.29 1.19 5.07
C SER A 27 -8.40 1.70 4.13
N ASP A 28 -9.54 2.13 4.67
CA ASP A 28 -10.66 2.63 3.87
C ASP A 28 -10.33 3.96 3.17
N LEU A 29 -9.56 4.85 3.80
CA LEU A 29 -9.07 6.07 3.14
C LEU A 29 -8.14 5.74 1.96
N THR A 30 -7.15 4.87 2.17
CA THR A 30 -6.24 4.44 1.10
C THR A 30 -7.00 3.78 -0.05
N ARG A 31 -8.00 2.93 0.26
CA ARG A 31 -8.85 2.28 -0.76
C ARG A 31 -9.71 3.27 -1.54
N LYS A 32 -10.07 4.43 -0.98
CA LYS A 32 -10.73 5.49 -1.76
C LYS A 32 -9.80 6.06 -2.83
N VAL A 33 -8.52 6.23 -2.52
CA VAL A 33 -7.51 6.64 -3.50
C VAL A 33 -7.37 5.59 -4.60
N PHE A 34 -7.26 4.31 -4.23
CA PHE A 34 -7.13 3.20 -5.19
C PHE A 34 -8.27 3.12 -6.20
N ARG A 35 -9.52 3.37 -5.78
CA ARG A 35 -10.69 3.39 -6.67
C ARG A 35 -10.59 4.39 -7.81
N ASN A 36 -9.79 5.44 -7.67
CA ASN A 36 -9.59 6.43 -8.74
C ASN A 36 -8.69 5.91 -9.88
N TYR A 37 -7.94 4.83 -9.63
CA TYR A 37 -7.06 4.19 -10.60
C TYR A 37 -7.62 2.87 -11.09
N ASP A 38 -8.25 2.09 -10.21
CA ASP A 38 -8.94 0.85 -10.58
C ASP A 38 -10.20 0.69 -9.72
N PRO A 39 -11.41 0.88 -10.28
CA PRO A 39 -12.67 0.68 -9.55
C PRO A 39 -12.88 -0.76 -9.07
N ASN A 40 -12.25 -1.74 -9.73
CA ASN A 40 -12.41 -3.17 -9.50
C ASN A 40 -11.17 -3.80 -8.84
N PHE A 41 -10.33 -2.99 -8.19
CA PHE A 41 -9.11 -3.46 -7.53
C PHE A 41 -9.39 -4.60 -6.54
N MET A 42 -8.40 -5.47 -6.35
CA MET A 42 -8.48 -6.59 -5.42
C MET A 42 -7.75 -6.24 -4.11
N ALA A 43 -8.48 -6.09 -3.01
CA ALA A 43 -7.89 -5.98 -1.67
C ALA A 43 -7.40 -7.35 -1.19
N ALA A 44 -6.10 -7.48 -0.91
CA ALA A 44 -5.51 -8.71 -0.38
C ALA A 44 -5.47 -8.72 1.15
N SER A 45 -5.25 -7.55 1.76
CA SER A 45 -5.26 -7.34 3.21
C SER A 45 -5.81 -5.92 3.52
N LEU A 46 -5.60 -5.44 4.75
CA LEU A 46 -5.89 -4.05 5.13
C LEU A 46 -4.98 -3.05 4.41
N ASP A 47 -3.73 -3.43 4.18
CA ASP A 47 -2.65 -2.58 3.67
C ASP A 47 -2.16 -2.98 2.27
N GLU A 48 -2.63 -4.11 1.71
CA GLU A 48 -2.26 -4.59 0.38
C GLU A 48 -3.43 -4.64 -0.59
N ALA A 49 -3.19 -4.17 -1.81
CA ALA A 49 -4.14 -4.21 -2.92
C ALA A 49 -3.42 -4.41 -4.26
N TYR A 50 -4.12 -5.06 -5.20
CA TYR A 50 -3.71 -5.20 -6.60
C TYR A 50 -4.63 -4.37 -7.48
N LEU A 51 -4.05 -3.50 -8.29
CA LEU A 51 -4.77 -2.61 -9.20
C LEU A 51 -4.37 -2.94 -10.65
N ASP A 52 -5.33 -2.92 -11.55
CA ASP A 52 -5.09 -2.88 -12.99
C ASP A 52 -5.08 -1.43 -13.48
N ILE A 53 -3.87 -0.91 -13.77
CA ILE A 53 -3.66 0.46 -14.23
C ILE A 53 -3.55 0.58 -15.76
N THR A 54 -3.80 -0.51 -16.51
CA THR A 54 -3.58 -0.57 -17.96
C THR A 54 -4.39 0.49 -18.71
N GLU A 55 -5.67 0.63 -18.39
CA GLU A 55 -6.54 1.60 -19.05
C GLU A 55 -6.19 3.04 -18.64
N VAL A 56 -5.87 3.28 -17.36
CA VAL A 56 -5.46 4.62 -16.89
C VAL A 56 -4.16 5.08 -17.54
N CYS A 57 -3.17 4.20 -17.68
CA CYS A 57 -1.95 4.48 -18.45
C CYS A 57 -2.28 4.90 -19.89
N ARG A 58 -3.20 4.17 -20.54
CA ARG A 58 -3.58 4.42 -21.95
C ARG A 58 -4.32 5.74 -22.11
N GLU A 59 -5.33 5.99 -21.26
CA GLU A 59 -6.17 7.19 -21.34
C GLU A 59 -5.40 8.47 -21.04
N ARG A 60 -4.51 8.43 -20.05
CA ARG A 60 -3.72 9.60 -19.63
C ARG A 60 -2.42 9.76 -20.42
N GLY A 61 -1.98 8.74 -21.16
CA GLY A 61 -0.74 8.76 -21.94
C GLY A 61 0.52 8.86 -21.08
N ILE A 62 0.47 8.37 -19.84
CA ILE A 62 1.59 8.39 -18.88
C ILE A 62 2.10 6.97 -18.60
N THR A 63 3.34 6.90 -18.14
CA THR A 63 3.98 5.63 -17.80
C THR A 63 3.42 5.06 -16.49
N SER A 64 3.57 3.75 -16.33
CA SER A 64 3.16 3.07 -15.11
C SER A 64 3.98 3.48 -13.88
N ALA A 65 5.23 3.92 -14.08
CA ALA A 65 6.07 4.47 -13.03
C ALA A 65 5.53 5.82 -12.52
N GLU A 66 5.09 6.70 -13.42
CA GLU A 66 4.46 7.98 -13.07
C GLU A 66 3.15 7.76 -12.30
N ILE A 67 2.32 6.80 -12.71
CA ILE A 67 1.11 6.43 -11.95
C ILE A 67 1.46 5.94 -10.54
N ALA A 68 2.48 5.10 -10.41
CA ALA A 68 2.90 4.60 -9.10
C ALA A 68 3.39 5.73 -8.18
N GLU A 69 4.13 6.71 -8.72
CA GLU A 69 4.58 7.89 -7.98
C GLU A 69 3.42 8.82 -7.59
N GLU A 70 2.50 9.07 -8.51
CA GLU A 70 1.27 9.83 -8.26
C GLU A 70 0.45 9.16 -7.15
N LEU A 71 0.25 7.84 -7.24
CA LEU A 71 -0.52 7.07 -6.26
C LEU A 71 0.11 7.14 -4.87
N ARG A 72 1.45 6.98 -4.75
CA ARG A 72 2.14 7.13 -3.46
C ARG A 72 1.95 8.53 -2.88
N SER A 73 2.07 9.56 -3.71
CA SER A 73 1.90 10.95 -3.30
C SER A 73 0.47 11.22 -2.83
N ARG A 74 -0.54 10.74 -3.58
CA ARG A 74 -1.96 10.86 -3.21
C ARG A 74 -2.30 10.13 -1.91
N VAL A 75 -1.78 8.93 -1.70
CA VAL A 75 -1.97 8.20 -0.44
C VAL A 75 -1.38 8.99 0.72
N TYR A 76 -0.19 9.58 0.54
CA TYR A 76 0.42 10.42 1.57
C TYR A 76 -0.38 11.69 1.85
N GLU A 77 -0.87 12.39 0.82
CA GLU A 77 -1.71 13.59 0.96
C GLU A 77 -3.01 13.28 1.73
N GLU A 78 -3.66 12.15 1.45
CA GLU A 78 -4.96 11.81 2.05
C GLU A 78 -4.84 11.20 3.45
N THR A 79 -3.75 10.47 3.73
CA THR A 79 -3.62 9.68 4.96
C THR A 79 -2.51 10.14 5.89
N GLY A 80 -1.53 10.88 5.38
CA GLY A 80 -0.26 11.16 6.06
C GLY A 80 0.66 9.95 6.18
N LEU A 81 0.32 8.82 5.55
CA LEU A 81 1.08 7.57 5.59
C LEU A 81 1.82 7.33 4.27
N THR A 82 3.01 6.76 4.37
CA THR A 82 3.79 6.32 3.21
C THR A 82 3.35 4.94 2.75
N CYS A 83 3.42 4.66 1.45
CA CYS A 83 3.26 3.31 0.90
C CYS A 83 4.33 3.01 -0.17
N SER A 84 4.62 1.72 -0.37
CA SER A 84 5.41 1.23 -1.50
C SER A 84 4.47 0.79 -2.63
N ALA A 85 4.98 0.81 -3.87
CA ALA A 85 4.21 0.35 -5.03
C ALA A 85 5.12 -0.38 -6.03
N GLY A 86 4.85 -1.66 -6.28
CA GLY A 86 5.52 -2.47 -7.30
C GLY A 86 4.64 -2.61 -8.53
N VAL A 87 5.22 -2.41 -9.72
CA VAL A 87 4.48 -2.50 -11.00
C VAL A 87 5.10 -3.54 -11.91
N ALA A 88 4.29 -4.46 -12.42
CA ALA A 88 4.72 -5.49 -13.36
C ALA A 88 3.57 -5.96 -14.26
N ALA A 89 3.89 -6.82 -15.23
CA ALA A 89 2.92 -7.41 -16.16
C ALA A 89 1.91 -8.37 -15.49
N ASN A 90 2.12 -8.79 -14.25
CA ASN A 90 1.18 -9.61 -13.50
C ASN A 90 1.34 -9.40 -11.99
N ARG A 91 0.33 -9.88 -11.23
CA ARG A 91 0.25 -9.72 -9.76
C ARG A 91 1.43 -10.34 -9.01
N LEU A 92 1.92 -11.49 -9.45
CA LEU A 92 3.03 -12.19 -8.79
C LEU A 92 4.32 -11.36 -8.88
N LEU A 93 4.67 -10.92 -10.10
CA LEU A 93 5.85 -10.08 -10.31
C LEU A 93 5.72 -8.72 -9.61
N ALA A 94 4.52 -8.14 -9.63
CA ALA A 94 4.26 -6.86 -8.96
C ALA A 94 4.48 -6.97 -7.44
N LYS A 95 4.03 -8.09 -6.83
CA LYS A 95 4.23 -8.34 -5.40
C LYS A 95 5.71 -8.53 -5.05
N VAL A 96 6.47 -9.24 -5.89
CA VAL A 96 7.92 -9.40 -5.66
C VAL A 96 8.65 -8.07 -5.78
N LEU A 97 8.32 -7.24 -6.78
CA LEU A 97 8.94 -5.92 -6.93
C LEU A 97 8.61 -5.00 -5.76
N LEU A 98 7.37 -5.04 -5.25
CA LEU A 98 6.95 -4.26 -4.10
C LEU A 98 7.89 -4.45 -2.90
N ASP A 99 8.30 -5.69 -2.61
CA ASP A 99 9.14 -6.01 -1.45
C ASP A 99 10.60 -5.52 -1.61
N VAL A 100 11.01 -5.15 -2.84
CA VAL A 100 12.36 -4.63 -3.17
C VAL A 100 12.33 -3.11 -3.40
N SER A 101 11.14 -2.48 -3.40
CA SER A 101 10.92 -1.07 -3.75
C SER A 101 11.02 -0.12 -2.56
#